data_AF-A0A948UJ89-F1
#
_entry.id   AF-A0A948UJ89-F1
#
_cell.length_a   1.000
_cell.length_b   1.000
_cell.length_c   1.000
_cell.angle_alpha   90.00
_cell.angle_beta   90.00
_cell.angle_gamma   90.00
#
_symmetry.space_group_name_H-M   'P 1'
#
loop_
_entity.id
_entity.type
_entity.pdbx_description
1 polymer ?
#
loop_
_entity_poly.entity_id
_entity_poly.type
_entity_poly.pdbx_seq_one_letter_code
_entity_poly.pdbx_strand_id
1 'polypeptide(L)'
;MTKQKALPKKWVKYYDQENILDEIMDEPVTLTLDERLHQDILSGKRKRKLKNITIKIDPLHVKAIKKLATMKSIPYQTLVRHWLAEDIKKDLDSVLK
;
A
#
# COMPACT_ATOMS: atom_id res chain seq x y z
N MET A 1 -21.54 18.57 14.17
CA MET A 1 -21.87 17.57 13.13
C MET A 1 -21.33 18.05 11.79
N THR A 2 -20.20 17.52 11.35
CA THR A 2 -19.49 17.95 10.12
C THR A 2 -20.00 17.18 8.91
N LYS A 3 -20.63 17.90 7.97
CA LYS A 3 -21.15 17.36 6.70
C LYS A 3 -19.99 16.86 5.82
N GLN A 4 -20.00 15.57 5.50
CA GLN A 4 -19.09 14.99 4.50
C GLN A 4 -19.46 15.53 3.11
N LYS A 5 -18.51 16.21 2.46
CA LYS A 5 -18.64 16.64 1.07
C LYS A 5 -18.71 15.39 0.18
N ALA A 6 -19.84 15.18 -0.48
CA ALA A 6 -20.03 14.13 -1.46
C ALA A 6 -19.00 14.28 -2.60
N LEU A 7 -18.17 13.26 -2.81
CA LEU A 7 -17.26 13.20 -3.95
C LEU A 7 -18.08 13.21 -5.26
N PRO A 8 -17.65 13.95 -6.28
CA PRO A 8 -18.42 14.14 -7.50
C PRO A 8 -18.61 12.81 -8.21
N LYS A 9 -19.89 12.46 -8.44
CA LYS A 9 -20.45 11.26 -9.11
C LYS A 9 -19.79 10.88 -10.45
N LYS A 10 -18.91 11.73 -10.98
CA LYS A 10 -18.20 11.61 -12.26
C LYS A 10 -17.06 10.59 -12.21
N TRP A 11 -16.41 10.42 -11.06
CA TRP A 11 -15.24 9.53 -10.93
C TRP A 11 -15.64 8.06 -10.86
N VAL A 12 -16.77 7.77 -10.22
CA VAL A 12 -17.30 6.41 -10.10
C VAL A 12 -17.64 5.85 -11.49
N LYS A 13 -18.24 6.66 -12.37
CA LYS A 13 -18.52 6.25 -13.75
C LYS A 13 -17.26 5.99 -14.57
N TYR A 14 -16.24 6.82 -14.40
CA TYR A 14 -14.99 6.69 -15.13
C TYR A 14 -14.27 5.36 -14.83
N TYR A 15 -14.13 4.99 -13.56
CA TYR A 15 -13.47 3.72 -13.18
C TYR A 15 -14.32 2.45 -13.39
N ASP A 16 -15.63 2.59 -13.60
CA ASP A 16 -16.56 1.47 -13.82
C ASP A 16 -16.79 1.20 -15.32
N GLN A 17 -16.51 2.18 -16.19
CA GLN A 17 -16.77 2.10 -17.63
C GLN A 17 -15.50 2.00 -18.49
N GLU A 18 -14.36 2.51 -18.03
CA GLU A 18 -13.09 2.52 -18.78
C GLU A 18 -12.15 1.40 -18.29
N ASN A 19 -11.53 0.66 -19.21
CA ASN A 19 -10.53 -0.36 -18.87
C ASN A 19 -9.19 0.30 -18.53
N ILE A 20 -9.07 0.77 -17.29
CA ILE A 20 -7.92 1.50 -16.73
C ILE A 20 -6.59 0.75 -16.92
N LEU A 21 -6.63 -0.57 -17.12
CA LEU A 21 -5.45 -1.40 -17.34
C LEU A 21 -4.73 -1.08 -18.65
N ASP A 22 -5.44 -0.61 -19.68
CA ASP A 22 -4.86 -0.24 -20.97
C ASP A 22 -4.18 1.14 -20.95
N GLU A 23 -4.46 1.96 -19.93
CA GLU A 23 -3.85 3.29 -19.72
C GLU A 23 -2.58 3.25 -18.85
N ILE A 24 -2.31 2.11 -18.18
CA ILE A 24 -1.12 1.96 -17.35
C ILE A 24 0.06 1.68 -18.28
N MET A 25 0.85 2.71 -18.55
CA MET A 25 2.12 2.57 -19.27
C MET A 25 3.12 1.83 -18.37
N ASP A 26 3.66 0.71 -18.85
CA ASP A 26 4.79 -0.05 -18.25
C ASP A 26 6.13 0.70 -18.37
N GLU A 27 6.11 2.03 -18.26
CA GLU A 27 7.35 2.79 -18.17
C GLU A 27 7.96 2.59 -16.78
N PRO A 28 9.29 2.35 -16.68
CA PRO A 28 9.96 2.25 -15.40
C PRO A 28 9.85 3.62 -14.72
N VAL A 29 8.90 3.75 -13.80
CA VAL A 29 8.79 4.93 -12.95
C VAL A 29 10.03 4.96 -12.09
N THR A 30 10.95 5.88 -12.39
CA THR A 30 12.10 6.15 -11.55
C THR A 30 11.59 6.69 -10.22
N LEU A 31 11.44 5.82 -9.22
CA LEU A 31 11.13 6.19 -7.85
C LEU A 31 12.39 6.84 -7.24
N THR A 32 12.75 8.03 -7.73
CA THR A 32 13.83 8.81 -7.14
C THR A 32 13.38 9.26 -5.75
N LEU A 33 14.15 8.83 -4.75
CA LEU A 33 13.92 9.26 -3.38
C LEU A 33 14.21 10.77 -3.33
N ASP A 34 13.18 11.60 -3.15
CA ASP A 34 13.33 13.04 -3.01
C ASP A 34 14.40 13.34 -1.94
N GLU A 35 15.41 14.15 -2.24
CA GLU A 35 16.54 14.43 -1.35
C GLU A 35 16.07 14.99 0.00
N ARG A 36 14.93 15.70 -0.01
CA ARG A 36 14.24 16.16 1.20
C ARG A 36 13.75 15.01 2.08
N LEU A 37 13.23 13.94 1.46
CA LEU A 37 12.78 12.73 2.13
C LEU A 37 13.96 11.95 2.72
N HIS A 38 15.11 11.93 2.03
CA HIS A 38 16.34 11.33 2.53
C HIS A 38 16.89 12.05 3.77
N GLN A 39 16.94 13.38 3.73
CA GLN A 39 17.30 14.24 4.87
C GLN A 39 16.33 14.09 6.06
N ASP A 40 15.03 13.93 5.79
CA ASP A 40 14.02 13.68 6.82
C ASP A 40 14.11 12.28 7.45
N ILE A 41 14.62 11.29 6.70
CA ILE A 41 14.93 9.94 7.22
C ILE A 41 16.14 10.01 8.15
N LEU A 42 17.22 10.65 7.72
CA LEU A 42 18.47 10.75 8.48
C LEU A 42 18.33 11.63 9.74
N SER A 43 17.55 12.72 9.66
CA SER A 43 17.36 13.64 10.78
C SER A 43 16.38 13.15 11.86
N GLY A 44 15.76 11.98 11.68
CA GLY A 44 14.82 11.40 12.65
C GLY A 44 13.52 12.21 12.85
N LYS A 45 13.31 13.30 12.10
CA LYS A 45 12.12 14.17 12.18
C LYS A 45 10.85 13.48 11.67
N ARG A 46 10.99 12.37 10.93
CA ARG A 46 9.84 11.58 10.49
C ARG A 46 9.12 10.94 11.67
N LYS A 47 8.09 11.60 12.18
CA LYS A 47 6.99 10.91 12.86
C LYS A 47 6.38 9.96 11.82
N ARG A 48 6.55 8.64 11.98
CA ARG A 48 5.91 7.60 11.13
C ARG A 48 4.39 7.76 11.22
N LYS A 49 3.82 8.70 10.48
CA LYS A 49 2.37 8.86 10.34
C LYS A 49 1.89 7.71 9.47
N LEU A 50 1.25 6.73 10.12
CA LEU A 50 0.58 5.65 9.44
C LEU A 50 -0.54 6.23 8.58
N LYS A 51 -0.65 5.78 7.33
CA LYS A 51 -1.79 6.04 6.46
C LYS A 51 -2.69 4.81 6.49
N ASN A 52 -3.99 5.02 6.65
CA ASN A 52 -4.97 3.94 6.57
C ASN A 52 -5.20 3.61 5.09
N ILE A 53 -5.04 2.34 4.75
CA ILE A 53 -5.32 1.80 3.42
C ILE A 53 -6.40 0.73 3.55
N THR A 54 -7.29 0.65 2.56
CA THR A 54 -8.29 -0.42 2.47
C THR A 54 -7.93 -1.29 1.28
N ILE A 55 -7.74 -2.59 1.51
CA ILE A 55 -7.44 -3.57 0.46
C ILE A 55 -8.59 -4.57 0.46
N LYS A 56 -9.18 -4.80 -0.73
CA LYS A 56 -10.17 -5.86 -0.92
C LYS A 56 -9.42 -7.18 -1.17
N ILE A 57 -9.76 -8.20 -0.39
CA ILE A 57 -9.14 -9.53 -0.46
C ILE A 57 -10.27 -10.56 -0.34
N ASP A 58 -10.12 -11.71 -1.00
CA ASP A 58 -10.99 -12.86 -0.81
C ASP A 58 -11.13 -13.21 0.69
N PRO A 59 -12.37 -13.36 1.22
CA PRO A 59 -12.62 -13.80 2.59
C PRO A 59 -11.86 -15.06 3.02
N LEU A 60 -11.60 -16.01 2.10
CA LEU A 60 -10.89 -17.25 2.40
C LEU A 60 -9.42 -16.98 2.76
N HIS A 61 -8.77 -16.08 2.02
CA HIS A 61 -7.41 -15.64 2.32
C HIS A 61 -7.34 -14.87 3.65
N VAL A 62 -8.33 -14.01 3.93
CA VAL A 62 -8.40 -13.30 5.22
C VAL A 62 -8.49 -14.28 6.40
N LYS A 63 -9.27 -15.36 6.25
CA LYS A 63 -9.39 -16.39 7.28
C LYS A 63 -8.07 -17.16 7.46
N ALA A 64 -7.40 -17.52 6.37
CA ALA A 64 -6.10 -18.19 6.42
C ALA A 64 -5.03 -17.32 7.11
N ILE A 65 -4.94 -16.03 6.76
CA ILE A 65 -4.02 -15.08 7.37
C ILE A 65 -4.28 -14.94 8.87
N LYS A 66 -5.55 -14.84 9.29
CA LYS A 66 -5.91 -14.78 10.71
C LYS A 66 -5.50 -16.05 11.46
N LYS A 67 -5.67 -17.22 10.86
CA LYS A 67 -5.24 -18.50 11.44
C LYS A 67 -3.72 -18.53 11.63
N LEU A 68 -2.96 -18.16 10.61
CA LEU A 68 -1.50 -18.07 10.66
C LEU A 68 -1.02 -17.06 11.70
N ALA A 69 -1.67 -15.91 11.78
CA ALA A 69 -1.38 -14.87 12.77
C ALA A 69 -1.59 -15.36 14.21
N THR A 70 -2.69 -16.08 14.44
CA THR A 70 -3.01 -16.69 15.74
C THR A 70 -1.96 -17.74 16.13
N MET A 71 -1.55 -18.60 15.19
CA MET A 71 -0.49 -19.59 15.42
C MET A 71 0.86 -18.95 15.76
N LYS A 72 1.14 -17.77 15.19
CA LYS A 72 2.37 -17.01 15.46
C LYS A 72 2.23 -16.04 16.63
N SER A 73 1.11 -16.04 17.36
CA SER A 73 0.81 -15.12 18.47
C SER A 73 1.03 -13.63 18.13
N ILE A 74 0.76 -13.25 16.88
CA ILE A 74 0.97 -11.89 16.36
C ILE A 74 -0.34 -11.40 15.72
N PRO A 75 -0.70 -10.11 15.81
CA PRO A 75 -1.88 -9.58 15.10
C PRO A 75 -1.76 -9.76 13.58
N TYR A 76 -2.86 -10.12 12.92
CA TYR A 76 -2.86 -10.38 11.48
C TYR A 76 -2.43 -9.16 10.65
N GLN A 77 -2.70 -7.94 11.15
CA GLN A 77 -2.28 -6.68 10.53
C GLN A 77 -0.75 -6.55 10.54
N THR A 78 -0.10 -6.97 11.62
CA THR A 78 1.36 -6.95 11.76
C THR A 78 2.01 -7.98 10.82
N LEU A 79 1.40 -9.16 10.70
CA LEU A 79 1.87 -10.20 9.79
C LEU A 79 1.83 -9.73 8.33
N VAL A 80 0.70 -9.17 7.90
CA VAL A 80 0.55 -8.61 6.54
C VAL A 80 1.54 -7.48 6.29
N ARG A 81 1.73 -6.59 7.28
CA ARG A 81 2.73 -5.51 7.21
C ARG A 81 4.15 -6.05 7.06
N HIS A 82 4.49 -7.13 7.74
CA HIS A 82 5.82 -7.72 7.70
C HIS A 82 6.12 -8.33 6.33
N TRP A 83 5.20 -9.16 5.80
CA TRP A 83 5.33 -9.74 4.46
C TRP A 83 5.45 -8.67 3.38
N LEU A 84 4.59 -7.65 3.43
CA LEU A 84 4.67 -6.54 2.48
C LEU A 84 6.03 -5.83 2.50
N ALA A 85 6.60 -5.63 3.69
CA ALA A 85 7.93 -4.99 3.80
C ALA A 85 9.06 -5.89 3.30
N GLU A 86 8.95 -7.20 3.51
CA GLU A 86 9.93 -8.18 3.04
C GLU A 86 9.91 -8.32 1.52
N ASP A 87 8.72 -8.39 0.92
CA ASP A 87 8.55 -8.52 -0.53
C ASP A 87 9.02 -7.26 -1.25
N ILE A 88 8.64 -6.07 -0.78
CA ILE A 88 9.15 -4.80 -1.34
C ILE A 88 10.68 -4.75 -1.29
N LYS A 89 11.30 -5.24 -0.20
CA LYS A 89 12.76 -5.27 -0.09
C LYS A 89 13.37 -6.22 -1.11
N LYS A 90 12.80 -7.41 -1.30
CA LYS A 90 13.27 -8.39 -2.29
C LYS A 90 13.17 -7.86 -3.72
N ASP A 91 12.08 -7.18 -4.05
CA ASP A 91 11.88 -6.59 -5.37
C ASP A 91 12.89 -5.46 -5.63
N LEU A 92 13.10 -4.58 -4.64
CA LEU A 92 14.11 -3.51 -4.73
C LEU A 92 15.53 -4.09 -4.91
N ASP A 93 15.88 -5.13 -4.15
CA ASP A 93 17.19 -5.79 -4.23
C ASP A 93 17.37 -6.50 -5.60
N SER A 94 16.28 -6.91 -6.25
CA SER A 94 16.30 -7.56 -7.56
C SER A 94 16.38 -6.57 -8.73
N VAL A 95 15.82 -5.36 -8.57
CA VAL A 95 15.88 -4.28 -9.58
C VAL A 95 17.23 -3.54 -9.54
N LEU A 96 17.91 -3.53 -8.40
CA LEU A 96 19.23 -2.89 -8.23
C LEU A 96 20.42 -3.78 -8.64
N LYS A 97 20.18 -5.06 -8.95
CA LYS A 97 21.19 -6.00 -9.48
C LYS A 97 21.17 -6.03 -11.01
#